data_AF-A0A960LYM1-F1
#
_entry.id   AF-A0A960LYM1-F1
#
_cell.length_a   1.000
_cell.length_b   1.000
_cell.length_c   1.000
_cell.angle_alpha   90.00
_cell.angle_beta   90.00
_cell.angle_gamma   90.00
#
_symmetry.space_group_name_H-M   'P 1'
#
loop_
_entity.id
_entity.type
_entity.pdbx_description
1 polymer ?
#
loop_
_entity_poly.entity_id
_entity_poly.type
_entity_poly.pdbx_seq_one_letter_code
_entity_poly.pdbx_strand_id
1 'polypeptide(L)'
;KNLGEFLLWALLEPSDEWWITLAPTSTEDRLYYDRWKAWTAQHKLPVRFEAGANRPFSEVLAEAGAVISTSITEGFGLAFAEPWLAGKPLCGRALRDITRDLETDGLDLSCLYDELRVPADLLPEAALRQAVQDALVRIHKAFGLPLPDHAMDRALTMIRSDQGIEFGRIGENLQSMILQRLAEDPGRAAGMTPRTLAPWDPDDPRILQNRDLLVSQYGLSAYRERLLTLYQSVLAAPISTVEAPAGDRTLLDCFLAPEKLHIARS
;
A
#
# COMPACT_ATOMS: atom_id res chain seq x y z
N LYS A 1 -2.87 -5.75 -1.28
CA LYS A 1 -1.42 -5.44 -1.09
C LYS A 1 -0.76 -5.41 -2.46
N ASN A 2 0.29 -4.61 -2.66
CA ASN A 2 1.10 -4.64 -3.88
C ASN A 2 2.12 -5.77 -3.79
N LEU A 3 1.86 -6.90 -4.46
CA LEU A 3 2.75 -8.06 -4.44
C LEU A 3 4.04 -7.82 -5.23
N GLY A 4 4.01 -7.04 -6.32
CA GLY A 4 5.23 -6.71 -7.05
C GLY A 4 6.22 -5.95 -6.16
N GLU A 5 5.72 -5.06 -5.30
CA GLU A 5 6.56 -4.30 -4.37
C GLU A 5 7.09 -5.17 -3.24
N PHE A 6 6.29 -6.10 -2.74
CA PHE A 6 6.73 -7.08 -1.77
C PHE A 6 7.86 -7.96 -2.34
N LEU A 7 7.71 -8.42 -3.58
CA LEU A 7 8.73 -9.23 -4.27
C LEU A 7 9.97 -8.42 -4.63
N LEU A 8 9.83 -7.11 -4.86
CA LEU A 8 10.98 -6.23 -5.03
C LEU A 8 11.84 -6.23 -3.78
N TRP A 9 11.24 -6.08 -2.60
CA TRP A 9 12.00 -6.14 -1.35
C TRP A 9 12.62 -7.51 -1.11
N ALA A 10 11.89 -8.60 -1.39
CA ALA A 10 12.44 -9.95 -1.28
C ALA A 10 13.60 -10.22 -2.25
N LEU A 11 13.63 -9.54 -3.41
CA LEU A 11 14.75 -9.60 -4.35
C LEU A 11 15.98 -8.84 -3.81
N LEU A 12 15.77 -7.69 -3.15
CA LEU A 12 16.86 -6.84 -2.66
C LEU A 12 17.42 -7.27 -1.29
N GLU A 13 16.61 -7.95 -0.48
CA GLU A 13 16.96 -8.43 0.86
C GLU A 13 16.93 -9.98 0.91
N PRO A 14 17.82 -10.68 0.17
CA PRO A 14 17.75 -12.13 0.00
C PRO A 14 18.20 -12.92 1.24
N SER A 15 18.71 -12.26 2.28
CA SER A 15 19.09 -12.88 3.55
C SER A 15 17.89 -13.22 4.43
N ASP A 16 16.77 -12.55 4.22
CA ASP A 16 15.54 -12.73 4.99
C ASP A 16 14.61 -13.76 4.34
N GLU A 17 13.77 -14.42 5.14
CA GLU A 17 12.69 -15.27 4.64
C GLU A 17 11.37 -14.47 4.61
N TRP A 18 10.70 -14.48 3.45
CA TRP A 18 9.58 -13.59 3.16
C TRP A 18 8.27 -14.36 3.07
N TRP A 19 7.28 -14.06 3.91
CA TRP A 19 6.06 -14.86 3.98
C TRP A 19 4.82 -14.11 3.52
N ILE A 20 4.03 -14.76 2.65
CA ILE A 20 2.68 -14.34 2.31
C ILE A 20 1.72 -15.35 2.95
N THR A 21 0.79 -14.87 3.76
CA THR A 21 -0.04 -15.73 4.63
C THR A 21 -1.06 -16.53 3.83
N LEU A 22 -1.87 -15.88 3.01
CA LEU A 22 -2.98 -16.50 2.28
C LEU A 22 -2.99 -16.07 0.82
N ALA A 23 -3.50 -16.95 -0.05
CA ALA A 23 -3.83 -16.62 -1.42
C ALA A 23 -5.10 -15.76 -1.48
N PRO A 24 -5.28 -14.92 -2.52
CA PRO A 24 -6.52 -14.19 -2.71
C PRO A 24 -7.69 -15.15 -3.02
N THR A 25 -8.90 -14.72 -2.67
CA THR A 25 -10.14 -15.48 -2.89
C THR A 25 -10.81 -15.17 -4.22
N SER A 26 -10.53 -14.01 -4.83
CA SER A 26 -11.12 -13.64 -6.12
C SER A 26 -10.38 -14.29 -7.28
N THR A 27 -11.12 -14.72 -8.31
CA THR A 27 -10.54 -15.36 -9.50
C THR A 27 -9.59 -14.44 -10.27
N GLU A 28 -9.94 -13.15 -10.35
CA GLU A 28 -9.11 -12.16 -11.03
C GLU A 28 -7.78 -11.99 -10.29
N ASP A 29 -7.81 -11.78 -8.97
CA ASP A 29 -6.60 -11.67 -8.15
C ASP A 29 -5.74 -12.91 -8.20
N ARG A 30 -6.37 -14.09 -8.28
CA ARG A 30 -5.67 -15.36 -8.32
C ARG A 30 -4.77 -15.47 -9.54
N LEU A 31 -5.19 -14.96 -10.70
CA LEU A 31 -4.36 -14.97 -11.91
C LEU A 31 -3.08 -14.15 -11.72
N TYR A 32 -3.17 -12.95 -11.16
CA TYR A 32 -1.99 -12.12 -10.87
C TYR A 32 -1.09 -12.76 -9.81
N TYR A 33 -1.70 -13.30 -8.76
CA TYR A 33 -1.00 -14.00 -7.69
C TYR A 33 -0.22 -15.22 -8.21
N ASP A 34 -0.82 -16.05 -9.05
CA ASP A 34 -0.18 -17.25 -9.59
C ASP A 34 1.00 -16.87 -10.52
N ARG A 35 0.88 -15.77 -11.29
CA ARG A 35 2.02 -15.23 -12.07
C ARG A 35 3.18 -14.80 -11.17
N TRP A 36 2.89 -14.10 -10.08
CA TRP A 36 3.91 -13.71 -9.10
C TRP A 36 4.56 -14.90 -8.40
N LYS A 37 3.77 -15.92 -8.05
CA LYS A 37 4.25 -17.19 -7.48
C LYS A 37 5.19 -17.91 -8.45
N ALA A 38 4.83 -17.97 -9.73
CA ALA A 38 5.67 -18.56 -10.78
C ALA A 38 6.97 -17.76 -11.00
N TRP A 39 6.88 -16.42 -11.08
CA TRP A 39 8.04 -15.55 -11.26
C TRP A 39 9.02 -15.67 -10.07
N THR A 40 8.50 -15.75 -8.84
CA THR A 40 9.28 -15.98 -7.62
C THR A 40 10.05 -17.30 -7.71
N ALA A 41 9.38 -18.38 -8.11
CA ALA A 41 10.01 -19.70 -8.24
C ALA A 41 11.10 -19.71 -9.31
N GLN A 42 10.86 -19.05 -10.45
CA GLN A 42 11.84 -18.90 -11.53
C GLN A 42 13.12 -18.19 -11.07
N HIS A 43 12.98 -17.15 -10.25
CA HIS A 43 14.10 -16.34 -9.74
C HIS A 43 14.64 -16.85 -8.40
N LYS A 44 14.10 -17.95 -7.86
CA LYS A 44 14.52 -18.58 -6.60
C LYS A 44 14.54 -17.60 -5.41
N LEU A 45 13.57 -16.69 -5.35
CA LEU A 45 13.49 -15.76 -4.23
C LEU A 45 13.11 -16.49 -2.94
N PRO A 46 13.57 -16.02 -1.76
CA PRO A 46 13.29 -16.63 -0.46
C PRO A 46 11.87 -16.31 0.03
N VAL A 47 10.86 -16.52 -0.82
CA VAL A 47 9.46 -16.19 -0.53
C VAL A 47 8.63 -17.45 -0.37
N ARG A 48 8.00 -17.59 0.79
CA ARG A 48 7.02 -18.61 1.10
C ARG A 48 5.61 -18.08 0.92
N PHE A 49 4.94 -18.56 -0.12
CA PHE A 49 3.52 -18.33 -0.34
C PHE A 49 2.66 -19.25 0.54
N GLU A 50 1.47 -18.79 0.92
CA GLU A 50 0.46 -19.56 1.67
C GLU A 50 0.96 -20.08 3.04
N ALA A 51 1.83 -19.34 3.72
CA ALA A 51 2.41 -19.73 5.02
C ALA A 51 1.36 -19.95 6.12
N GLY A 52 0.17 -19.35 6.00
CA GLY A 52 -0.96 -19.47 6.92
C GLY A 52 -2.09 -20.37 6.42
N ALA A 53 -1.94 -21.09 5.30
CA ALA A 53 -3.05 -21.88 4.75
C ALA A 53 -3.51 -23.04 5.65
N ASN A 54 -2.60 -23.62 6.44
CA ASN A 54 -2.85 -24.81 7.26
C ASN A 54 -2.60 -24.58 8.76
N ARG A 55 -2.54 -23.32 9.21
CA ARG A 55 -2.28 -22.99 10.62
C ARG A 55 -2.89 -21.64 11.01
N PRO A 56 -3.18 -21.42 12.30
CA PRO A 56 -3.71 -20.14 12.77
C PRO A 56 -2.80 -18.97 12.43
N PHE A 57 -3.38 -17.84 12.01
CA PHE A 57 -2.63 -16.62 11.70
C PHE A 57 -1.76 -16.14 12.88
N SER A 58 -2.25 -16.30 14.11
CA SER A 58 -1.51 -15.94 15.33
C SER A 58 -0.17 -16.68 15.45
N GLU A 59 -0.09 -17.94 15.00
CA GLU A 59 1.16 -18.68 15.04
C GLU A 59 2.14 -18.20 13.96
N VAL A 60 1.64 -17.93 12.75
CA VAL A 60 2.45 -17.36 11.67
C VAL A 60 3.02 -16.00 12.09
N LEU A 61 2.17 -15.17 12.71
CA LEU A 61 2.57 -13.86 13.19
C LEU A 61 3.56 -13.96 14.35
N ALA A 62 3.39 -14.91 15.27
CA ALA A 62 4.32 -15.13 16.37
C ALA A 62 5.74 -15.48 15.88
N GLU A 63 5.86 -16.21 14.77
CA GLU A 63 7.14 -16.57 14.14
C GLU A 63 7.77 -15.43 13.34
N ALA A 64 6.99 -14.45 12.87
CA ALA A 64 7.50 -13.34 12.09
C ALA A 64 8.46 -12.46 12.92
N GLY A 65 9.61 -12.10 12.35
CA GLY A 65 10.52 -11.11 12.93
C GLY A 65 9.98 -9.68 12.83
N ALA A 66 9.32 -9.37 11.71
CA ALA A 66 8.66 -8.11 11.44
C ALA A 66 7.42 -8.31 10.54
N VAL A 67 6.53 -7.33 10.50
CA VAL A 67 5.41 -7.27 9.55
C VAL A 67 5.70 -6.20 8.51
N ILE A 68 5.54 -6.53 7.24
CA ILE A 68 5.66 -5.57 6.14
C ILE A 68 4.29 -5.23 5.55
N SER A 69 4.06 -3.95 5.28
CA SER A 69 2.92 -3.48 4.49
C SER A 69 3.41 -2.88 3.17
N THR A 70 2.98 -3.44 2.03
CA THR A 70 3.15 -2.83 0.70
C THR A 70 1.79 -2.38 0.16
N SER A 71 0.94 -1.85 1.04
CA SER A 71 -0.43 -1.49 0.69
C SER A 71 -0.46 -0.20 -0.12
N ILE A 72 -1.15 -0.21 -1.26
CA ILE A 72 -1.47 0.99 -2.05
C ILE A 72 -2.91 1.46 -1.80
N THR A 73 -3.74 0.57 -1.26
CA THR A 73 -5.11 0.83 -0.80
C THR A 73 -5.37 -0.03 0.44
N GLU A 74 -6.14 0.52 1.37
CA GLU A 74 -6.55 -0.12 2.61
C GLU A 74 -7.84 0.58 3.10
N GLY A 75 -8.72 -0.12 3.84
CA GLY A 75 -10.02 0.42 4.28
C GLY A 75 -10.17 0.85 5.75
N PHE A 76 -9.34 0.41 6.69
CA PHE A 76 -9.53 0.58 8.14
C PHE A 76 -8.27 0.92 8.97
N GLY A 77 -7.09 0.87 8.37
CA GLY A 77 -5.79 1.10 8.97
C GLY A 77 -5.24 -0.02 9.83
N LEU A 78 -5.93 -1.17 9.93
CA LEU A 78 -5.54 -2.27 10.81
C LEU A 78 -4.15 -2.82 10.51
N ALA A 79 -3.75 -2.82 9.22
CA ALA A 79 -2.42 -3.23 8.80
C ALA A 79 -1.28 -2.39 9.40
N PHE A 80 -1.58 -1.19 9.93
CA PHE A 80 -0.62 -0.28 10.57
C PHE A 80 -0.71 -0.30 12.11
N ALA A 81 -1.73 -0.96 12.67
CA ALA A 81 -2.00 -1.02 14.12
C ALA A 81 -1.76 -2.43 14.69
N GLU A 82 -2.25 -3.47 14.02
CA GLU A 82 -2.19 -4.87 14.48
C GLU A 82 -0.77 -5.38 14.76
N PRO A 83 0.28 -5.03 13.98
CA PRO A 83 1.63 -5.48 14.26
C PRO A 83 2.10 -5.09 15.67
N TRP A 84 1.90 -3.83 16.06
CA TRP A 84 2.29 -3.31 17.37
C TRP A 84 1.54 -4.02 18.51
N LEU A 85 0.25 -4.27 18.32
CA LEU A 85 -0.57 -5.04 19.28
C LEU A 85 -0.09 -6.49 19.43
N ALA A 86 0.47 -7.06 18.37
CA ALA A 86 1.08 -8.39 18.36
C ALA A 86 2.54 -8.40 18.84
N GLY A 87 3.11 -7.25 19.22
CA GLY A 87 4.49 -7.15 19.66
C GLY A 87 5.49 -7.30 18.51
N LYS A 88 5.12 -6.86 17.30
CA LYS A 88 5.92 -6.99 16.09
C LYS A 88 6.26 -5.62 15.51
N PRO A 89 7.52 -5.37 15.11
CA PRO A 89 7.87 -4.17 14.38
C PRO A 89 7.20 -4.17 13.01
N LEU A 90 6.89 -2.97 12.51
CA LEU A 90 6.31 -2.74 11.21
C LEU A 90 7.33 -2.07 10.28
N CYS A 91 7.32 -2.44 9.00
CA CYS A 91 8.07 -1.74 7.95
C CYS A 91 7.27 -1.69 6.65
N GLY A 92 7.77 -0.95 5.66
CA GLY A 92 7.19 -0.90 4.32
C GLY A 92 6.59 0.46 3.99
N ARG A 93 5.54 0.46 3.18
CA ARG A 93 4.89 1.64 2.64
C ARG A 93 3.87 2.24 3.61
N ALA A 94 3.97 3.55 3.84
CA ALA A 94 2.93 4.36 4.44
C ALA A 94 1.79 4.59 3.44
N LEU A 95 0.55 4.50 3.93
CA LEU A 95 -0.62 4.99 3.21
C LEU A 95 -1.08 6.27 3.89
N ARG A 96 -0.62 7.42 3.39
CA ARG A 96 -0.76 8.72 4.08
C ARG A 96 -2.19 9.17 4.37
N ASP A 97 -3.17 8.67 3.63
CA ASP A 97 -4.60 8.90 3.90
C ASP A 97 -5.08 8.17 5.18
N ILE A 98 -4.28 7.25 5.71
CA ILE A 98 -4.57 6.46 6.92
C ILE A 98 -3.54 6.74 8.01
N THR A 99 -2.26 6.65 7.66
CA THR A 99 -1.18 6.72 8.66
C THR A 99 -1.08 8.10 9.31
N ARG A 100 -1.54 9.16 8.64
CA ARG A 100 -1.52 10.52 9.18
C ARG A 100 -2.39 10.67 10.43
N ASP A 101 -3.55 10.03 10.45
CA ASP A 101 -4.44 10.09 11.62
C ASP A 101 -3.81 9.33 12.79
N LEU A 102 -3.22 8.17 12.53
CA LEU A 102 -2.46 7.41 13.53
C LEU A 102 -1.25 8.19 14.08
N GLU A 103 -0.51 8.88 13.21
CA GLU A 103 0.62 9.75 13.60
C GLU A 103 0.13 10.96 14.41
N THR A 104 -1.02 11.54 14.05
CA THR A 104 -1.66 12.64 14.80
C THR A 104 -2.05 12.20 16.21
N ASP A 105 -2.48 10.96 16.35
CA ASP A 105 -2.78 10.30 17.61
C ASP A 105 -1.51 9.88 18.39
N GLY A 106 -0.33 10.13 17.83
CA GLY A 106 0.97 9.98 18.49
C GLY A 106 1.69 8.68 18.21
N LEU A 107 1.20 7.83 17.30
CA LEU A 107 1.94 6.63 16.89
C LEU A 107 3.21 7.05 16.12
N ASP A 108 4.34 6.43 16.47
CA ASP A 108 5.57 6.56 15.71
C ASP A 108 5.58 5.55 14.56
N LEU A 109 5.33 6.05 13.34
CA LEU A 109 5.35 5.28 12.09
C LEU A 109 6.54 5.66 11.19
N SER A 110 7.60 6.22 11.77
CA SER A 110 8.82 6.64 11.04
C SER A 110 9.57 5.50 10.34
N CYS A 111 9.24 4.25 10.65
CA CYS A 111 9.73 3.06 9.96
C CYS A 111 9.14 2.85 8.55
N LEU A 112 8.11 3.62 8.17
CA LEU A 112 7.44 3.52 6.88
C LEU A 112 8.00 4.53 5.87
N TYR A 113 8.10 4.13 4.60
CA TYR A 113 8.42 5.02 3.49
C TYR A 113 7.15 5.46 2.74
N ASP A 114 7.16 6.67 2.19
CA ASP A 114 6.03 7.20 1.42
C ASP A 114 5.97 6.68 -0.01
N GLU A 115 7.13 6.64 -0.63
CA GLU A 115 7.33 6.44 -2.04
C GLU A 115 8.43 5.41 -2.27
N LEU A 116 8.27 4.60 -3.31
CA LEU A 116 9.29 3.69 -3.80
C LEU A 116 9.62 4.10 -5.23
N ARG A 117 10.61 4.98 -5.34
CA ARG A 117 11.09 5.49 -6.62
C ARG A 117 12.13 4.54 -7.19
N VAL A 118 11.90 4.08 -8.41
CA VAL A 118 12.85 3.26 -9.18
C VAL A 118 13.42 4.04 -10.37
N PRO A 119 14.67 3.79 -10.79
CA PRO A 119 15.26 4.44 -11.94
C PRO A 119 14.38 4.39 -13.19
N ALA A 120 14.18 5.55 -13.84
CA ALA A 120 13.26 5.67 -14.96
C ALA A 120 13.68 4.83 -16.18
N ASP A 121 14.98 4.55 -16.34
CA ASP A 121 15.56 3.73 -17.40
C ASP A 121 15.30 2.21 -17.22
N LEU A 122 14.68 1.80 -16.10
CA LEU A 122 14.16 0.44 -15.91
C LEU A 122 12.84 0.21 -16.65
N LEU A 123 12.21 1.25 -17.19
CA LEU A 123 10.96 1.13 -17.92
C LEU A 123 10.98 1.95 -19.21
N PRO A 124 10.61 1.37 -20.36
CA PRO A 124 10.46 2.14 -21.59
C PRO A 124 9.39 3.22 -21.42
N GLU A 125 9.73 4.46 -21.76
CA GLU A 125 8.81 5.60 -21.61
C GLU A 125 7.49 5.38 -22.37
N ALA A 126 7.55 4.83 -23.58
CA ALA A 126 6.37 4.53 -24.38
C ALA A 126 5.41 3.56 -23.67
N ALA A 127 5.94 2.54 -22.97
CA ALA A 127 5.13 1.58 -22.23
C ALA A 127 4.43 2.25 -21.04
N LEU A 128 5.12 3.13 -20.32
CA LEU A 128 4.53 3.90 -19.23
C LEU A 128 3.40 4.81 -19.73
N ARG A 129 3.66 5.61 -20.78
CA ARG A 129 2.68 6.53 -21.34
C ARG A 129 1.43 5.81 -21.83
N GLN A 130 1.61 4.66 -22.49
CA GLN A 130 0.49 3.84 -22.96
C GLN A 130 -0.35 3.31 -21.79
N ALA A 131 0.29 2.75 -20.76
CA ALA A 131 -0.42 2.24 -19.58
C ALA A 131 -1.19 3.33 -18.83
N VAL A 132 -0.62 4.54 -18.71
CA VAL A 132 -1.32 5.70 -18.12
C VAL A 132 -2.53 6.09 -18.95
N GLN A 133 -2.37 6.19 -20.27
CA GLN A 133 -3.47 6.53 -21.19
C GLN A 133 -4.61 5.51 -21.08
N ASP A 134 -4.29 4.22 -21.14
CA ASP A 134 -5.28 3.15 -21.09
C ASP A 134 -6.03 3.14 -19.75
N ALA A 135 -5.32 3.34 -18.64
CA ALA A 135 -5.92 3.41 -17.31
C ALA A 135 -6.87 4.62 -17.18
N LEU A 136 -6.44 5.81 -17.61
CA LEU A 136 -7.26 7.02 -17.59
C LEU A 136 -8.53 6.85 -18.43
N VAL A 137 -8.40 6.37 -19.67
CA VAL A 137 -9.53 6.14 -20.59
C VAL A 137 -10.50 5.13 -19.96
N ARG A 138 -9.99 4.02 -19.44
CA ARG A 138 -10.81 2.96 -18.83
C ARG A 138 -11.61 3.47 -17.64
N ILE A 139 -10.94 4.17 -16.70
CA ILE A 139 -11.57 4.70 -15.48
C ILE A 139 -12.66 5.71 -15.84
N HIS A 140 -12.36 6.70 -16.68
CA HIS A 140 -13.35 7.74 -17.03
C HIS A 140 -14.52 7.18 -17.84
N LYS A 141 -14.25 6.23 -18.76
CA LYS A 141 -15.30 5.53 -19.50
C LYS A 141 -16.23 4.74 -18.58
N ALA A 142 -15.72 4.14 -17.49
CA ALA A 142 -16.55 3.40 -16.53
C ALA A 142 -17.59 4.29 -15.82
N PHE A 143 -17.32 5.58 -15.69
CA PHE A 143 -18.26 6.57 -15.14
C PHE A 143 -19.01 7.37 -16.22
N GLY A 144 -18.84 7.04 -17.51
CA GLY A 144 -19.47 7.76 -18.61
C GLY A 144 -18.98 9.19 -18.79
N LEU A 145 -17.75 9.48 -18.36
CA LEU A 145 -17.18 10.82 -18.34
C LEU A 145 -16.08 10.97 -19.41
N PRO A 146 -15.93 12.17 -19.99
CA PRO A 146 -14.77 12.47 -20.83
C PRO A 146 -13.50 12.54 -19.97
N LEU A 147 -12.35 12.38 -20.61
CA LEU A 147 -11.07 12.70 -19.98
C LEU A 147 -10.99 14.22 -19.72
N PRO A 148 -10.53 14.65 -18.54
CA PRO A 148 -10.28 16.07 -18.29
C PRO A 148 -9.09 16.56 -19.11
N ASP A 149 -9.03 17.87 -19.33
CA ASP A 149 -7.90 18.50 -19.99
C ASP A 149 -6.60 18.19 -19.23
N HIS A 150 -5.53 17.96 -19.99
CA HIS A 150 -4.20 17.65 -19.46
C HIS A 150 -4.14 16.43 -18.52
N ALA A 151 -5.12 15.50 -18.58
CA ALA A 151 -5.18 14.33 -17.70
C ALA A 151 -3.88 13.51 -17.73
N MET A 152 -3.31 13.30 -18.93
CA MET A 152 -2.06 12.56 -19.09
C MET A 152 -0.90 13.24 -18.35
N ASP A 153 -0.71 14.54 -18.53
CA ASP A 153 0.41 15.27 -17.95
C ASP A 153 0.31 15.32 -16.42
N ARG A 154 -0.92 15.52 -15.91
CA ARG A 154 -1.22 15.50 -14.47
C ARG A 154 -0.93 14.14 -13.84
N ALA A 155 -1.36 13.05 -14.48
CA ALA A 155 -1.07 11.70 -14.00
C ALA A 155 0.44 11.37 -14.08
N LEU A 156 1.09 11.67 -15.22
CA LEU A 156 2.50 11.38 -15.44
C LEU A 156 3.40 12.12 -14.44
N THR A 157 3.07 13.35 -14.07
CA THR A 157 3.85 14.14 -13.09
C THR A 157 3.86 13.47 -11.70
N MET A 158 2.80 12.74 -11.34
CA MET A 158 2.73 12.00 -10.09
C MET A 158 3.46 10.65 -10.16
N ILE A 159 3.40 9.98 -11.32
CA ILE A 159 3.97 8.65 -11.52
C ILE A 159 5.47 8.73 -11.80
N ARG A 160 5.94 9.75 -12.50
CA ARG A 160 7.34 9.94 -12.90
C ARG A 160 7.81 11.34 -12.54
N SER A 161 8.96 11.40 -11.86
CA SER A 161 9.68 12.62 -11.55
C SER A 161 11.18 12.46 -11.86
N ASP A 162 11.97 13.48 -11.57
CA ASP A 162 13.44 13.41 -11.66
C ASP A 162 14.04 12.36 -10.71
N GLN A 163 13.32 11.97 -9.67
CA GLN A 163 13.72 10.90 -8.74
C GLN A 163 13.40 9.50 -9.27
N GLY A 164 12.68 9.39 -10.39
CA GLY A 164 12.33 8.11 -11.01
C GLY A 164 10.82 7.86 -11.07
N ILE A 165 10.47 6.59 -11.24
CA ILE A 165 9.08 6.12 -11.36
C ILE A 165 8.61 5.64 -10.00
N GLU A 166 7.44 6.09 -9.55
CA GLU A 166 6.79 5.55 -8.35
C GLU A 166 6.25 4.14 -8.63
N PHE A 167 6.92 3.15 -8.08
CA PHE A 167 6.63 1.73 -8.31
C PHE A 167 5.23 1.34 -7.84
N GLY A 168 4.74 1.92 -6.74
CA GLY A 168 3.42 1.66 -6.19
C GLY A 168 2.25 2.20 -7.03
N ARG A 169 2.53 3.04 -8.04
CA ARG A 169 1.52 3.64 -8.92
C ARG A 169 1.41 2.98 -10.29
N ILE A 170 2.34 2.11 -10.64
CA ILE A 170 2.32 1.37 -11.92
C ILE A 170 1.70 -0.02 -11.75
N GLY A 171 1.13 -0.55 -12.83
CA GLY A 171 0.48 -1.85 -12.84
C GLY A 171 1.46 -3.02 -12.88
N GLU A 172 0.95 -4.21 -12.57
CA GLU A 172 1.71 -5.45 -12.37
C GLU A 172 2.59 -5.82 -13.57
N ASN A 173 2.13 -5.54 -14.80
CA ASN A 173 2.90 -5.82 -16.01
C ASN A 173 4.17 -4.96 -16.07
N LEU A 174 4.07 -3.66 -15.75
CA LEU A 174 5.23 -2.75 -15.73
C LEU A 174 6.14 -3.06 -14.55
N GLN A 175 5.57 -3.40 -13.39
CA GLN A 175 6.32 -3.85 -12.22
C GLN A 175 7.14 -5.10 -12.53
N SER A 176 6.58 -6.07 -13.25
CA SER A 176 7.29 -7.29 -13.66
C SER A 176 8.45 -6.99 -14.59
N MET A 177 8.32 -6.01 -15.51
CA MET A 177 9.42 -5.57 -16.38
C MET A 177 10.58 -4.97 -15.58
N ILE A 178 10.27 -4.18 -14.54
CA ILE A 178 11.28 -3.59 -13.65
C ILE A 178 11.97 -4.68 -12.84
N LEU A 179 11.19 -5.58 -12.22
CA LEU A 179 11.71 -6.70 -11.45
C LEU A 179 12.62 -7.61 -12.29
N GLN A 180 12.25 -7.90 -13.53
CA GLN A 180 13.07 -8.67 -14.44
C GLN A 180 14.45 -8.02 -14.67
N ARG A 181 14.47 -6.70 -14.92
CA ARG A 181 15.72 -5.96 -15.12
C ARG A 181 16.57 -5.87 -13.86
N LEU A 182 15.95 -5.75 -12.69
CA LEU A 182 16.65 -5.76 -11.41
C LEU A 182 17.22 -7.14 -11.08
N ALA A 183 16.53 -8.22 -11.44
CA ALA A 183 17.04 -9.58 -11.27
C ALA A 183 18.21 -9.89 -12.21
N GLU A 184 18.22 -9.32 -13.41
CA GLU A 184 19.32 -9.43 -14.38
C GLU A 184 20.54 -8.57 -14.00
N ASP A 185 20.30 -7.38 -13.46
CA ASP A 185 21.35 -6.45 -13.02
C ASP A 185 20.96 -5.78 -11.69
N PRO A 186 21.28 -6.42 -10.55
CA PRO A 186 20.99 -5.88 -9.22
C PRO A 186 21.66 -4.53 -8.94
N GLY A 187 22.74 -4.19 -9.67
CA GLY A 187 23.43 -2.90 -9.52
C GLY A 187 22.53 -1.71 -9.84
N ARG A 188 21.49 -1.90 -10.67
CA ARG A 188 20.51 -0.85 -11.00
C ARG A 188 19.63 -0.45 -9.81
N ALA A 189 19.58 -1.26 -8.76
CA ALA A 189 18.89 -0.89 -7.51
C ALA A 189 19.56 0.30 -6.80
N ALA A 190 20.82 0.64 -7.11
CA ALA A 190 21.54 1.75 -6.48
C ALA A 190 20.85 3.12 -6.69
N GLY A 191 20.06 3.28 -7.74
CA GLY A 191 19.29 4.51 -8.00
C GLY A 191 17.92 4.55 -7.33
N MET A 192 17.54 3.54 -6.55
CA MET A 192 16.24 3.47 -5.89
C MET A 192 16.16 4.34 -4.63
N THR A 193 14.96 4.78 -4.29
CA THR A 193 14.65 5.45 -3.02
C THR A 193 13.31 4.95 -2.45
N PRO A 194 13.28 4.41 -1.22
CA PRO A 194 14.44 4.07 -0.39
C PRO A 194 15.29 2.95 -1.01
N ARG A 195 16.56 2.85 -0.61
CA ARG A 195 17.49 1.81 -1.11
C ARG A 195 17.34 0.48 -0.41
N THR A 196 17.02 0.53 0.87
CA THR A 196 16.79 -0.63 1.74
C THR A 196 15.50 -0.38 2.51
N LEU A 197 14.93 -1.44 3.05
CA LEU A 197 13.88 -1.25 4.06
C LEU A 197 14.47 -0.62 5.32
N ALA A 198 13.60 0.03 6.09
CA ALA A 198 13.96 0.42 7.44
C ALA A 198 14.36 -0.85 8.22
N PRO A 199 15.49 -0.84 8.94
CA PRO A 199 15.88 -1.98 9.76
C PRO A 199 14.79 -2.26 10.79
N TRP A 200 14.55 -3.53 11.04
CA TRP A 200 13.59 -3.98 12.04
C TRP A 200 14.34 -4.59 13.23
N ASP A 201 13.83 -4.31 14.42
CA ASP A 201 14.39 -4.78 15.69
C ASP A 201 13.23 -5.35 16.53
N PRO A 202 13.26 -6.63 16.94
CA PRO A 202 12.26 -7.20 17.85
C PRO A 202 12.17 -6.47 19.20
N ASP A 203 13.25 -5.78 19.61
CA ASP A 203 13.33 -5.04 20.87
C ASP A 203 13.11 -3.52 20.67
N ASP A 204 12.60 -3.11 19.51
CA ASP A 204 12.34 -1.70 19.20
C ASP A 204 11.38 -1.06 20.23
N PRO A 205 11.78 0.04 20.90
CA PRO A 205 10.94 0.69 21.91
C PRO A 205 9.61 1.19 21.36
N ARG A 206 9.52 1.46 20.05
CA ARG A 206 8.26 1.85 19.37
C ARG A 206 7.19 0.77 19.51
N ILE A 207 7.56 -0.50 19.67
CA ILE A 207 6.60 -1.59 19.84
C ILE A 207 5.74 -1.37 21.08
N LEU A 208 6.37 -1.14 22.24
CA LEU A 208 5.64 -0.91 23.49
C LEU A 208 4.91 0.43 23.46
N GLN A 209 5.56 1.49 22.98
CA GLN A 209 4.96 2.82 22.89
C GLN A 209 3.69 2.83 22.03
N ASN A 210 3.77 2.31 20.80
CA ASN A 210 2.63 2.28 19.88
C ASN A 210 1.53 1.35 20.40
N ARG A 211 1.89 0.21 21.01
CA ARG A 211 0.93 -0.69 21.66
C ARG A 211 0.13 0.03 22.74
N ASP A 212 0.79 0.74 23.65
CA ASP A 212 0.12 1.43 24.76
C ASP A 212 -0.80 2.55 24.27
N LEU A 213 -0.37 3.30 23.25
CA LEU A 213 -1.21 4.29 22.58
C LEU A 213 -2.44 3.65 21.90
N LEU A 214 -2.24 2.55 21.18
CA LEU A 214 -3.34 1.83 20.54
C LEU A 214 -4.33 1.27 21.55
N VAL A 215 -3.86 0.65 22.64
CA VAL A 215 -4.75 0.12 23.69
C VAL A 215 -5.52 1.24 24.38
N SER A 216 -4.85 2.36 24.69
CA SER A 216 -5.49 3.48 25.40
C SER A 216 -6.48 4.24 24.53
N GLN A 217 -6.16 4.48 23.26
CA GLN A 217 -7.00 5.30 22.37
C GLN A 217 -7.99 4.46 21.57
N TYR A 218 -7.56 3.31 21.05
CA TYR A 218 -8.34 2.45 20.15
C TYR A 218 -8.89 1.19 20.84
N GLY A 219 -8.62 1.00 22.13
CA GLY A 219 -9.18 -0.09 22.91
C GLY A 219 -10.69 0.00 23.10
N LEU A 220 -11.30 -1.11 23.53
CA LEU A 220 -12.75 -1.26 23.65
C LEU A 220 -13.39 -0.20 24.57
N SER A 221 -12.73 0.16 25.66
CA SER A 221 -13.22 1.18 26.61
C SER A 221 -13.29 2.56 25.96
N ALA A 222 -12.20 3.02 25.32
CA ALA A 222 -12.16 4.31 24.65
C ALA A 222 -13.11 4.35 23.43
N TYR A 223 -13.25 3.23 22.72
CA TYR A 223 -14.25 3.10 21.66
C TYR A 223 -15.68 3.27 22.20
N ARG A 224 -16.00 2.60 23.32
CA ARG A 224 -17.31 2.73 24.00
C ARG A 224 -17.59 4.18 24.40
N GLU A 225 -16.62 4.85 25.03
CA GLU A 225 -16.78 6.24 25.47
C GLU A 225 -17.00 7.20 24.31
N ARG A 226 -16.21 7.08 23.23
CA ARG A 226 -16.40 7.87 22.00
C ARG A 226 -17.76 7.63 21.38
N LEU A 227 -18.17 6.37 21.26
CA LEU A 227 -19.47 6.01 20.68
C LEU A 227 -20.64 6.57 21.50
N LEU A 228 -20.60 6.45 22.83
CA LEU A 228 -21.63 7.02 23.71
C LEU A 228 -21.67 8.56 23.62
N THR A 229 -20.51 9.21 23.56
CA THR A 229 -20.40 10.67 23.40
C THR A 229 -21.02 11.13 22.08
N LEU A 230 -20.77 10.40 20.99
CA LEU A 230 -21.38 10.68 19.69
C LEU A 230 -22.90 10.52 19.74
N TYR A 231 -23.41 9.43 20.34
CA TYR A 231 -24.86 9.26 20.50
C TYR A 231 -25.51 10.38 21.31
N GLN A 232 -24.88 10.77 22.43
CA GLN A 232 -25.37 11.89 23.24
C GLN A 232 -25.36 13.20 22.45
N SER A 233 -24.31 13.45 21.66
CA SER A 233 -24.20 14.63 20.80
C SER A 233 -25.30 14.66 19.74
N VAL A 234 -25.58 13.52 19.09
CA VAL A 234 -26.66 13.41 18.10
C VAL A 234 -28.04 13.59 18.72
N LEU A 235 -28.28 13.02 19.91
CA LEU A 235 -29.56 13.18 20.62
C LEU A 235 -29.80 14.61 21.11
N ALA A 236 -28.73 15.35 21.44
CA ALA A 236 -28.79 16.73 21.87
C ALA A 236 -28.82 17.74 20.70
N ALA A 237 -28.47 17.31 19.49
CA ALA A 237 -28.40 18.18 18.32
C ALA A 237 -29.81 18.61 17.87
N PRO A 238 -30.03 19.90 17.55
CA PRO A 238 -31.28 20.34 16.96
C PRO A 238 -31.45 19.74 15.56
N ILE A 239 -32.69 19.44 15.18
CA ILE A 239 -33.01 18.98 13.83
C ILE A 239 -32.72 20.13 12.86
N SER A 240 -31.85 19.89 11.88
CA SER A 240 -31.55 20.82 10.80
C SER A 240 -31.86 20.21 9.45
N THR A 241 -32.03 21.05 8.43
CA THR A 241 -32.04 20.61 7.04
C THR A 241 -30.67 20.07 6.66
N VAL A 242 -30.64 18.91 6.02
CA VAL A 242 -29.41 18.34 5.45
C VAL A 242 -29.21 18.95 4.07
N GLU A 243 -28.10 19.65 3.89
CA GLU A 243 -27.67 20.13 2.58
C GLU A 243 -26.72 19.11 1.96
N ALA A 244 -26.98 18.72 0.71
CA ALA A 244 -26.00 17.95 -0.04
C ALA A 244 -24.78 18.85 -0.33
N PRO A 245 -23.56 18.30 -0.41
CA PRO A 245 -22.41 19.04 -0.90
C PRO A 245 -22.75 19.76 -2.21
N ALA A 246 -22.32 21.01 -2.35
CA ALA A 246 -22.56 21.76 -3.58
C ALA A 246 -21.86 21.06 -4.77
N GLY A 247 -22.62 20.85 -5.85
CA GLY A 247 -22.16 20.17 -7.05
C GLY A 247 -22.52 18.68 -7.07
N ASP A 248 -23.14 18.24 -8.16
CA ASP A 248 -23.56 16.86 -8.40
C ASP A 248 -22.39 15.86 -8.49
N ARG A 249 -21.16 16.36 -8.70
CA ARG A 249 -19.98 15.56 -9.01
C ARG A 249 -18.72 15.82 -8.19
N THR A 250 -18.75 16.78 -7.26
CA THR A 250 -17.56 17.21 -6.52
C THR A 250 -16.79 16.04 -5.89
N LEU A 251 -17.51 15.11 -5.26
CA LEU A 251 -16.90 13.92 -4.66
C LEU A 251 -16.32 12.97 -5.72
N LEU A 252 -17.05 12.73 -6.81
CA LEU A 252 -16.61 11.86 -7.89
C LEU A 252 -15.35 12.39 -8.56
N ASP A 253 -15.29 13.70 -8.83
CA ASP A 253 -14.13 14.33 -9.44
C ASP A 253 -12.87 14.22 -8.54
N CYS A 254 -13.04 14.19 -7.20
CA CYS A 254 -11.94 13.88 -6.27
C CYS A 254 -11.43 12.43 -6.38
N PHE A 255 -12.28 11.47 -6.74
CA PHE A 255 -11.88 10.07 -6.97
C PHE A 255 -11.29 9.84 -8.37
N LEU A 256 -11.71 10.62 -9.36
CA LEU A 256 -11.25 10.52 -10.74
C LEU A 256 -10.08 11.46 -11.08
N ALA A 257 -9.61 12.24 -10.10
CA ALA A 257 -8.46 13.13 -10.25
C ALA A 257 -7.24 12.37 -10.82
N PRO A 258 -6.70 12.77 -11.99
CA PRO A 258 -5.56 12.10 -12.62
C PRO A 258 -4.33 11.95 -11.71
N GLU A 259 -4.11 12.86 -10.77
CA GLU A 259 -3.01 12.82 -9.79
C GLU A 259 -3.12 11.65 -8.81
N LYS A 260 -4.33 11.13 -8.60
CA LYS A 260 -4.59 9.97 -7.75
C LYS A 260 -4.56 8.66 -8.52
N LEU A 261 -4.15 8.68 -9.79
CA LEU A 261 -4.07 7.47 -10.58
C LEU A 261 -3.07 6.47 -9.97
N HIS A 262 -3.59 5.30 -9.62
CA HIS A 262 -2.84 4.08 -9.48
C HIS A 262 -3.28 3.15 -10.62
N ILE A 263 -2.34 2.75 -11.47
CA ILE A 263 -2.62 1.82 -12.55
C ILE A 263 -2.86 0.45 -11.92
N ALA A 264 -4.13 0.08 -11.76
CA ALA A 264 -4.51 -1.27 -11.37
C ALA A 264 -4.61 -2.17 -12.60
N ARG A 265 -4.29 -3.46 -12.41
CA ARG A 265 -4.74 -4.65 -13.15
C ARG A 265 -5.13 -4.37 -14.60
N SER A 266 -4.16 -4.57 -15.50
CA SER A 266 -4.32 -4.62 -16.95
C SER A 266 -3.95 -5.99 -17.48
#